data_AF-H6QXM6-F1
#
_entry.id   AF-H6QXM6-F1
#
_cell.length_a   1.000
_cell.length_b   1.000
_cell.length_c   1.000
_cell.angle_alpha   90.00
_cell.angle_beta   90.00
_cell.angle_gamma   90.00
#
_symmetry.space_group_name_H-M   'P 1'
#
loop_
_entity.id
_entity.type
_entity.pdbx_description
1 polymer ?
#
loop_
_entity_poly.entity_id
_entity_poly.type
_entity_poly.pdbx_seq_one_letter_code
_entity_poly.pdbx_strand_id
1 'polypeptide(L)'
;MIGGLQKNLIPSPADAIEMFLVIISEITIGIAFGMITKIILSAAYTAGHAISANMGLSTAMIFDPNHGDQGTIIGTLLNIIAVIIIINLSLHILIIESLIESYETLPIGSFFKYSESFTELIIKTVVTSWNVGIRFASPFIIISLLMYLSAGVLSRLMPQLQIFFLLLPAQVLVGFVVLTIFISSAMIWFIDEYKNFIAQLISS
;
A
#
# COMPACT_ATOMS: atom_id res chain seq x y z
N MET A 1 17.28 -26.92 -12.91
CA MET A 1 16.49 -25.75 -13.33
C MET A 1 17.38 -24.53 -13.64
N ILE A 2 18.58 -24.74 -14.23
CA ILE A 2 19.52 -23.65 -14.60
C ILE A 2 19.55 -23.44 -16.13
N GLY A 3 18.79 -24.25 -16.89
CA GLY A 3 18.81 -24.27 -18.35
C GLY A 3 17.96 -23.21 -19.04
N GLY A 4 17.06 -22.52 -18.33
CA GLY A 4 16.24 -21.44 -18.88
C GLY A 4 17.01 -20.14 -19.09
N LEU A 5 18.00 -19.86 -18.21
CA LEU A 5 18.79 -18.63 -18.23
C LEU A 5 19.77 -18.54 -19.42
N GLN A 6 20.09 -19.65 -20.09
CA GLN A 6 20.96 -19.65 -21.28
C GLN A 6 20.22 -19.32 -22.58
N LYS A 7 18.88 -19.41 -22.61
CA LYS A 7 18.11 -19.29 -23.87
C LYS A 7 17.79 -17.83 -24.25
N ASN A 8 17.97 -16.88 -23.32
CA ASN A 8 17.68 -15.45 -23.52
C ASN A 8 18.94 -14.57 -23.44
N LEU A 9 20.13 -15.14 -23.67
CA LEU A 9 21.35 -14.34 -23.83
C LEU A 9 21.20 -13.46 -25.07
N ILE A 10 21.17 -12.15 -24.86
CA ILE A 10 21.25 -11.14 -25.91
C ILE A 10 22.42 -11.54 -26.83
N PRO A 11 22.27 -11.55 -28.18
CA PRO A 11 23.43 -11.62 -29.05
C PRO A 11 24.39 -10.49 -28.62
N SER A 12 25.65 -10.84 -28.37
CA SER A 12 26.67 -9.90 -27.83
C SER A 12 26.49 -8.52 -28.46
N PRO A 13 26.18 -7.47 -27.65
CA PRO A 13 25.95 -6.13 -28.18
C PRO A 13 27.11 -5.74 -29.09
N ALA A 14 26.82 -5.43 -30.35
CA ALA A 14 27.84 -5.12 -31.33
C ALA A 14 28.38 -3.68 -31.14
N ASP A 15 27.60 -2.83 -30.47
CA ASP A 15 27.88 -1.41 -30.26
C ASP A 15 27.68 -0.95 -28.80
N ALA A 16 28.53 -0.03 -28.35
CA ALA A 16 28.46 0.55 -26.99
C ALA A 16 27.12 1.26 -26.70
N ILE A 17 26.44 1.73 -27.75
CA ILE A 17 25.13 2.40 -27.67
C ILE A 17 24.02 1.40 -27.34
N GLU A 18 24.03 0.21 -27.96
CA GLU A 18 23.04 -0.84 -27.67
C GLU A 18 23.19 -1.33 -26.23
N MET A 19 24.42 -1.52 -25.77
CA MET A 19 24.70 -1.92 -24.39
C MET A 19 24.21 -0.87 -23.37
N PHE A 20 24.40 0.42 -23.66
CA PHE A 20 23.89 1.51 -22.83
C PHE A 20 22.36 1.54 -22.77
N LEU A 21 21.68 1.33 -23.91
CA LEU A 21 20.21 1.27 -23.96
C LEU A 21 19.66 0.08 -23.18
N VAL A 22 20.30 -1.09 -23.27
CA VAL A 22 19.94 -2.27 -22.47
C VAL A 22 20.07 -1.98 -20.98
N ILE A 23 21.18 -1.39 -20.54
CA ILE A 23 21.39 -1.03 -19.13
C ILE A 23 20.31 -0.08 -18.62
N ILE A 24 19.96 0.97 -19.37
CA ILE A 24 18.90 1.90 -19.01
C ILE A 24 17.55 1.17 -18.89
N SER A 25 17.26 0.27 -19.82
CA SER A 25 16.00 -0.48 -19.80
C SER A 25 15.88 -1.37 -18.55
N GLU A 26 16.96 -2.04 -18.15
CA GLU A 26 16.99 -2.89 -16.96
C GLU A 26 16.91 -2.07 -15.66
N ILE A 27 17.60 -0.93 -15.60
CA ILE A 27 17.47 0.00 -14.46
C ILE A 27 16.02 0.47 -14.34
N THR A 28 15.38 0.78 -15.47
CA THR A 28 13.99 1.22 -15.49
C THR A 28 13.07 0.13 -14.97
N ILE A 29 13.22 -1.12 -15.42
CA ILE A 29 12.47 -2.29 -14.93
C ILE A 29 12.67 -2.49 -13.42
N GLY A 30 13.91 -2.39 -12.93
CA GLY A 30 14.19 -2.51 -11.50
C GLY A 30 13.52 -1.43 -10.66
N ILE A 31 13.58 -0.17 -11.11
CA ILE A 31 12.89 0.95 -10.45
C ILE A 31 11.38 0.74 -10.46
N ALA A 32 10.86 0.28 -11.59
CA ALA A 32 9.47 -0.06 -11.81
C ALA A 32 8.94 -1.08 -10.79
N PHE A 33 9.59 -2.25 -10.68
CA PHE A 33 9.24 -3.28 -9.70
C PHE A 33 9.38 -2.80 -8.26
N GLY A 34 10.43 -2.02 -7.98
CA GLY A 34 10.62 -1.39 -6.67
C GLY A 34 9.49 -0.41 -6.31
N MET A 35 9.05 0.41 -7.27
CA MET A 35 7.92 1.32 -7.08
C MET A 35 6.62 0.57 -6.80
N ILE A 36 6.33 -0.46 -7.57
CA ILE A 36 5.13 -1.29 -7.38
C ILE A 36 5.11 -1.89 -5.97
N THR A 37 6.23 -2.50 -5.55
CA THR A 37 6.39 -3.05 -4.21
C THR A 37 6.17 -1.99 -3.12
N LYS A 38 6.76 -0.80 -3.31
CA LYS A 38 6.61 0.33 -2.39
C LYS A 38 5.15 0.81 -2.29
N ILE A 39 4.43 0.88 -3.42
CA ILE A 39 3.03 1.31 -3.45
C ILE A 39 2.17 0.35 -2.64
N ILE A 40 2.34 -0.96 -2.79
CA ILE A 40 1.56 -1.95 -2.03
C ILE A 40 1.84 -1.81 -0.52
N LEU A 41 3.11 -1.64 -0.14
CA LEU A 41 3.48 -1.45 1.27
C LEU A 41 2.89 -0.15 1.83
N SER A 42 2.77 0.89 0.98
CA SER A 42 2.13 2.15 1.33
C SER A 42 0.61 2.04 1.51
N ALA A 43 -0.06 1.02 0.99
CA ALA A 43 -1.50 0.82 1.15
C ALA A 43 -1.90 0.69 2.64
N ALA A 44 -1.08 0.01 3.45
CA ALA A 44 -1.29 -0.08 4.90
C ALA A 44 -1.17 1.28 5.60
N TYR A 45 -0.24 2.11 5.13
CA TYR A 45 -0.06 3.48 5.63
C TYR A 45 -1.24 4.38 5.25
N THR A 46 -1.69 4.33 3.99
CA THR A 46 -2.87 5.07 3.49
C THR A 46 -4.13 4.68 4.26
N ALA A 47 -4.32 3.39 4.57
CA ALA A 47 -5.41 2.93 5.40
C ALA A 47 -5.37 3.55 6.81
N GLY A 48 -4.20 3.55 7.46
CA GLY A 48 -4.06 4.16 8.79
C GLY A 48 -4.22 5.68 8.78
N HIS A 49 -3.88 6.34 7.67
CA HIS A 49 -4.17 7.76 7.48
C HIS A 49 -5.69 8.01 7.44
N ALA A 50 -6.44 7.23 6.66
CA ALA A 50 -7.89 7.33 6.58
C ALA A 50 -8.56 7.05 7.94
N ILE A 51 -8.06 6.07 8.70
CA ILE A 51 -8.54 5.77 10.06
C ILE A 51 -8.27 6.95 11.01
N SER A 52 -7.06 7.50 11.00
CA SER A 52 -6.67 8.63 11.85
C SER A 52 -7.51 9.87 11.59
N ALA A 53 -7.79 10.16 10.30
CA ALA A 53 -8.67 11.25 9.90
C ALA A 53 -10.09 11.07 10.46
N ASN A 54 -10.61 9.83 10.45
CA ASN A 54 -11.94 9.50 11.00
C ASN A 54 -11.98 9.45 12.53
N MET A 55 -10.85 9.29 13.22
CA MET A 55 -10.77 9.29 14.69
C MET A 55 -10.59 10.70 15.29
N GLY A 56 -10.47 11.73 14.45
CA GLY A 56 -10.18 13.10 14.92
C GLY A 56 -8.74 13.28 15.40
N LEU A 57 -7.84 12.37 15.02
CA LEU A 57 -6.41 12.42 15.35
C LEU A 57 -5.61 13.38 14.46
N SER A 58 -6.29 14.21 13.65
CA SER A 58 -5.67 15.11 12.68
C SER A 58 -4.76 16.18 13.31
N THR A 59 -4.91 16.47 14.61
CA THR A 59 -4.01 17.34 15.38
C THR A 59 -2.79 16.62 15.96
N ALA A 60 -2.75 15.29 15.91
CA ALA A 60 -1.65 14.45 16.39
C ALA A 60 -0.74 13.96 15.25
N MET A 61 -0.74 14.64 14.11
CA MET A 61 0.15 14.29 13.00
C MET A 61 1.60 14.66 13.36
N ILE A 62 2.53 13.75 13.09
CA ILE A 62 3.96 13.88 13.37
C ILE A 62 4.68 13.90 12.04
N PHE A 63 5.69 14.76 11.86
CA PHE A 63 6.50 14.74 10.65
C PHE A 63 7.16 13.36 10.47
N ASP A 64 6.84 12.67 9.37
CA ASP A 64 7.44 11.37 9.04
C ASP A 64 8.45 11.52 7.89
N PRO A 65 9.77 11.43 8.18
CA PRO A 65 10.81 11.59 7.16
C PRO A 65 10.82 10.47 6.10
N ASN A 66 10.15 9.33 6.34
CA ASN A 66 10.08 8.25 5.34
C ASN A 66 9.04 8.52 4.24
N HIS A 67 7.99 9.27 4.58
CA HIS A 67 6.90 9.62 3.65
C HIS A 67 6.96 11.07 3.16
N GLY A 68 7.78 11.93 3.79
CA GLY A 68 7.99 13.31 3.37
C GLY A 68 6.82 14.24 3.71
N ASP A 69 5.90 13.81 4.58
CA ASP A 69 4.70 14.55 4.99
C ASP A 69 4.42 14.39 6.50
N GLN A 70 3.43 15.14 7.01
CA GLN A 70 2.87 14.92 8.35
C GLN A 70 2.18 13.56 8.39
N GLY A 71 2.89 12.56 8.90
CA GLY A 71 2.41 11.20 9.04
C GLY A 71 1.46 11.03 10.21
N THR A 72 0.57 10.06 10.05
CA THR A 72 -0.36 9.69 11.12
C THR A 72 0.26 8.60 11.98
N ILE A 73 0.05 8.69 13.30
CA ILE A 73 0.56 7.70 14.25
C ILE A 73 0.04 6.30 13.91
N ILE A 74 -1.24 6.19 13.54
CA ILE A 74 -1.86 4.91 13.17
C ILE A 74 -1.32 4.41 11.82
N GLY A 75 -1.13 5.29 10.83
CA GLY A 75 -0.50 4.93 9.55
C GLY A 75 0.90 4.35 9.74
N THR A 76 1.71 4.98 10.58
CA THR A 76 3.07 4.51 10.91
C THR A 76 3.02 3.16 11.62
N LEU A 77 2.14 3.00 12.61
CA LEU A 77 1.94 1.74 13.33
C LEU A 77 1.56 0.59 12.38
N LEU A 78 0.56 0.82 11.52
CA LEU A 78 0.13 -0.20 10.55
C LEU A 78 1.21 -0.53 9.53
N ASN A 79 2.00 0.46 9.10
CA ASN A 79 3.12 0.21 8.19
C ASN A 79 4.20 -0.66 8.84
N ILE A 80 4.58 -0.39 10.09
CA ILE A 80 5.54 -1.21 10.84
C ILE A 80 5.02 -2.65 10.99
N ILE A 81 3.75 -2.82 11.35
CA ILE A 81 3.13 -4.14 11.48
C ILE A 81 3.14 -4.89 10.13
N ALA A 82 2.78 -4.20 9.04
CA ALA A 82 2.79 -4.77 7.70
C ALA A 82 4.19 -5.27 7.29
N VAL A 83 5.24 -4.48 7.56
CA VAL A 83 6.64 -4.87 7.31
C VAL A 83 7.03 -6.11 8.11
N ILE A 84 6.71 -6.14 9.42
CA ILE A 84 7.00 -7.28 10.29
C ILE A 84 6.33 -8.56 9.75
N ILE A 85 5.06 -8.46 9.33
CA ILE A 85 4.29 -9.56 8.76
C ILE A 85 4.94 -10.07 7.46
N ILE A 86 5.32 -9.17 6.55
CA ILE A 86 5.97 -9.55 5.28
C ILE A 86 7.28 -10.30 5.50
N ILE A 87 8.09 -9.84 6.47
CA ILE A 87 9.34 -10.50 6.81
C ILE A 87 9.06 -11.87 7.46
N ASN A 88 8.11 -11.93 8.39
CA ASN A 88 7.77 -13.16 9.12
C ASN A 88 7.20 -14.26 8.22
N LEU A 89 6.35 -13.90 7.26
CA LEU A 89 5.79 -14.82 6.27
C LEU A 89 6.72 -15.04 5.05
N SER A 90 7.94 -14.51 5.07
CA SER A 90 8.89 -14.62 3.96
C SER A 90 8.34 -14.15 2.61
N LEU A 91 7.36 -13.23 2.62
CA LEU A 91 6.69 -12.74 1.42
C LEU A 91 7.63 -11.90 0.52
N HIS A 92 8.74 -11.41 1.07
CA HIS A 92 9.78 -10.74 0.30
C HIS A 92 10.44 -11.66 -0.74
N ILE A 93 10.51 -12.97 -0.49
CA ILE A 93 11.02 -13.95 -1.48
C ILE A 93 10.07 -14.08 -2.67
N LEU A 94 8.76 -14.01 -2.45
CA LEU A 94 7.77 -14.06 -3.52
C LEU A 94 7.93 -12.90 -4.52
N ILE A 95 8.37 -11.72 -4.07
CA ILE A 95 8.68 -10.61 -4.98
C ILE A 95 9.87 -10.97 -5.87
N ILE A 96 10.93 -11.54 -5.29
CA ILE A 96 12.13 -11.92 -6.04
C ILE A 96 11.79 -13.01 -7.06
N GLU A 97 10.98 -13.99 -6.68
CA GLU A 97 10.49 -15.02 -7.59
C GLU A 97 9.68 -14.41 -8.73
N SER A 98 8.77 -13.48 -8.44
CA SER A 98 7.99 -12.80 -9.48
C SER A 98 8.85 -11.96 -10.44
N LEU A 99 9.97 -11.39 -9.95
CA LEU A 99 10.92 -10.66 -10.80
C LEU A 99 11.65 -11.62 -11.75
N ILE A 100 12.06 -12.79 -11.25
CA ILE A 100 12.73 -13.81 -12.07
C ILE A 100 11.78 -14.33 -13.15
N GLU A 101 10.53 -14.60 -12.79
CA GLU A 101 9.49 -15.07 -13.71
C GLU A 101 9.11 -14.00 -14.75
N SER A 102 9.16 -12.73 -14.37
CA SER A 102 8.94 -11.60 -15.30
C SER A 102 9.95 -11.59 -16.47
N TYR A 103 11.17 -12.13 -16.30
CA TYR A 103 12.12 -12.27 -17.40
C TYR A 103 11.76 -13.36 -18.43
N GLU A 104 10.79 -14.22 -18.14
CA GLU A 104 10.23 -15.15 -19.13
C GLU A 104 9.26 -14.43 -20.09
N THR A 105 8.52 -13.44 -19.60
CA THR A 105 7.54 -12.67 -20.38
C THR A 105 8.14 -11.39 -20.98
N LEU A 106 9.12 -10.77 -20.31
CA LEU A 106 9.84 -9.57 -20.73
C LEU A 106 11.29 -9.92 -21.09
N PRO A 107 11.59 -10.18 -22.39
CA PRO A 107 12.97 -10.39 -22.81
C PRO A 107 13.83 -9.15 -22.56
N ILE A 108 15.08 -9.38 -22.18
CA ILE A 108 16.07 -8.36 -21.81
C ILE A 108 16.20 -7.31 -22.93
N GLY A 109 16.12 -6.03 -22.58
CA GLY A 109 16.22 -4.92 -23.54
C GLY A 109 14.92 -4.55 -24.28
N SER A 110 13.78 -5.20 -23.99
CA SER A 110 12.51 -4.96 -24.69
C SER A 110 11.52 -4.01 -23.98
N PHE A 111 11.93 -3.34 -22.89
CA PHE A 111 11.05 -2.51 -22.05
C PHE A 111 10.16 -1.53 -22.83
N PHE A 112 10.72 -0.84 -23.83
CA PHE A 112 9.96 0.13 -24.63
C PHE A 112 8.76 -0.49 -25.36
N LYS A 113 8.82 -1.77 -25.70
CA LYS A 113 7.75 -2.49 -26.41
C LYS A 113 6.60 -2.90 -25.48
N TYR A 114 6.83 -2.97 -24.18
CA TYR A 114 5.86 -3.40 -23.17
C TYR A 114 5.48 -2.28 -22.18
N SER A 115 5.90 -1.05 -22.46
CA SER A 115 5.70 0.13 -21.60
C SER A 115 4.21 0.44 -21.31
N GLU A 116 3.30 0.13 -22.24
CA GLU A 116 1.85 0.28 -22.04
C GLU A 116 1.30 -0.70 -21.00
N SER A 117 1.64 -1.99 -21.11
CA SER A 117 1.25 -3.02 -20.12
C SER A 117 1.76 -2.67 -18.72
N PHE A 118 2.99 -2.15 -18.66
CA PHE A 118 3.60 -1.74 -17.42
C PHE A 118 2.92 -0.51 -16.77
N THR A 119 2.51 0.46 -17.58
CA THR A 119 1.77 1.64 -17.10
C THR A 119 0.40 1.25 -16.56
N GLU A 120 -0.31 0.35 -17.25
CA GLU A 120 -1.60 -0.19 -16.79
C GLU A 120 -1.45 -0.92 -15.44
N LEU A 121 -0.37 -1.67 -15.27
CA LEU A 121 -0.08 -2.37 -14.03
C LEU A 121 0.16 -1.40 -12.86
N ILE A 122 0.92 -0.32 -13.06
CA ILE A 122 1.10 0.72 -12.02
C ILE A 122 -0.25 1.35 -11.64
N ILE A 123 -1.05 1.76 -12.63
CA ILE A 123 -2.35 2.39 -12.38
C ILE A 123 -3.24 1.46 -11.57
N LYS A 124 -3.29 0.17 -11.93
CA LYS A 124 -4.05 -0.85 -11.21
C LYS A 124 -3.57 -0.99 -9.77
N THR A 125 -2.25 -0.98 -9.54
CA THR A 125 -1.65 -1.03 -8.19
C THR A 125 -2.11 0.13 -7.32
N VAL A 126 -2.12 1.34 -7.87
CA VAL A 126 -2.55 2.55 -7.16
C VAL A 126 -4.04 2.47 -6.82
N VAL A 127 -4.88 2.10 -7.78
CA VAL A 127 -6.33 1.93 -7.57
C VAL A 127 -6.62 0.87 -6.51
N THR A 128 -5.93 -0.26 -6.56
CA THR A 128 -6.05 -1.32 -5.56
C THR A 128 -5.64 -0.83 -4.17
N SER A 129 -4.52 -0.13 -4.05
CA SER A 129 -4.03 0.41 -2.77
C SER A 129 -5.02 1.42 -2.16
N TRP A 130 -5.67 2.21 -2.99
CA TRP A 130 -6.73 3.13 -2.55
C TRP A 130 -7.99 2.37 -2.10
N ASN A 131 -8.42 1.37 -2.87
CA ASN A 131 -9.55 0.51 -2.51
C ASN A 131 -9.33 -0.24 -1.19
N VAL A 132 -8.10 -0.72 -0.97
CA VAL A 132 -7.64 -1.30 0.30
C VAL A 132 -7.81 -0.30 1.44
N GLY A 133 -7.31 0.92 1.26
CA GLY A 133 -7.43 2.00 2.24
C GLY A 133 -8.88 2.31 2.62
N ILE A 134 -9.76 2.45 1.62
CA ILE A 134 -11.19 2.72 1.85
C ILE A 134 -11.87 1.54 2.58
N ARG A 135 -11.58 0.30 2.17
CA ARG A 135 -12.17 -0.90 2.79
C ARG A 135 -11.76 -1.01 4.26
N PHE A 136 -10.50 -0.69 4.58
CA PHE A 136 -10.02 -0.65 5.97
C PHE A 136 -10.65 0.47 6.78
N ALA A 137 -10.87 1.63 6.17
CA ALA A 137 -11.51 2.76 6.81
C ALA A 137 -13.03 2.56 6.98
N SER A 138 -13.67 1.70 6.18
CA SER A 138 -15.12 1.48 6.18
C SER A 138 -15.75 1.28 7.58
N PRO A 139 -15.29 0.35 8.43
CA PRO A 139 -15.85 0.18 9.77
C PRO A 139 -15.69 1.44 10.64
N PHE A 140 -14.58 2.17 10.48
CA PHE A 140 -14.34 3.42 11.21
C PHE A 140 -15.25 4.54 10.72
N ILE A 141 -15.46 4.66 9.41
CA ILE A 141 -16.36 5.66 8.82
C ILE A 141 -17.79 5.45 9.33
N ILE A 142 -18.27 4.21 9.38
CA ILE A 142 -19.62 3.88 9.87
C ILE A 142 -19.76 4.29 11.34
N ILE A 143 -18.78 3.97 12.17
CA ILE A 143 -18.81 4.26 13.60
C ILE A 143 -18.69 5.76 13.86
N SER A 144 -17.81 6.46 13.14
CA SER A 144 -17.69 7.91 13.23
C SER A 144 -18.97 8.61 12.77
N LEU A 145 -19.64 8.11 11.73
CA LEU A 145 -20.93 8.63 11.29
C LEU A 145 -21.99 8.48 12.39
N LEU A 146 -22.07 7.31 13.04
CA LEU A 146 -22.97 7.09 14.18
C LEU A 146 -22.67 8.04 15.33
N MET A 147 -21.39 8.27 15.65
CA MET A 147 -20.97 9.22 16.68
C MET A 147 -21.41 10.65 16.35
N TYR A 148 -21.24 11.11 15.10
CA TYR A 148 -21.69 12.43 14.67
C TYR A 148 -23.22 12.57 14.71
N LEU A 149 -23.97 11.51 14.35
CA LEU A 149 -25.43 11.49 14.47
C LEU A 149 -25.88 11.57 15.94
N SER A 150 -25.27 10.78 16.82
CA SER A 150 -25.54 10.82 18.27
C SER A 150 -25.22 12.19 18.86
N ALA A 151 -24.10 12.80 18.46
CA ALA A 151 -23.72 14.15 18.88
C ALA A 151 -24.71 15.21 18.41
N GLY A 152 -25.21 15.10 17.17
CA GLY A 152 -26.22 16.00 16.62
C GLY A 152 -27.54 15.94 17.38
N VAL A 153 -27.99 14.74 17.77
CA VAL A 153 -29.17 14.57 18.63
C VAL A 153 -28.93 15.17 20.01
N LEU A 154 -27.78 14.87 20.62
CA LEU A 154 -27.42 15.42 21.94
C LEU A 154 -27.35 16.95 21.93
N SER A 155 -26.96 17.55 20.80
CA SER A 155 -26.87 19.02 20.63
C SER A 155 -28.22 19.70 20.63
N ARG A 156 -29.28 18.98 20.26
CA ARG A 156 -30.65 19.48 20.41
C ARG A 156 -31.16 19.34 21.84
N LEU A 157 -30.73 18.30 22.56
CA LEU A 157 -31.17 18.02 23.93
C LEU A 157 -30.49 18.92 24.97
N MET A 158 -29.20 19.18 24.80
CA MET A 158 -28.39 19.99 25.72
C MET A 158 -27.62 21.09 24.97
N PRO A 159 -28.31 22.11 24.43
CA PRO A 159 -27.69 23.14 23.57
C PRO A 159 -26.70 24.06 24.31
N GLN A 160 -26.76 24.11 25.64
CA GLN A 160 -25.79 24.86 26.45
C GLN A 160 -24.44 24.14 26.58
N LEU A 161 -24.38 22.84 26.26
CA LEU A 161 -23.16 22.03 26.37
C LEU A 161 -22.41 22.03 25.02
N GLN A 162 -21.12 22.38 25.04
CA GLN A 162 -20.26 22.29 23.85
C GLN A 162 -19.91 20.82 23.55
N ILE A 163 -20.79 20.12 22.83
CA ILE A 163 -20.67 18.67 22.59
C ILE A 163 -19.40 18.29 21.84
N PHE A 164 -18.87 19.16 20.99
CA PHE A 164 -17.59 18.93 20.32
C PHE A 164 -16.43 18.67 21.31
N PHE A 165 -16.46 19.30 22.49
CA PHE A 165 -15.43 19.09 23.52
C PHE A 165 -15.49 17.69 24.15
N LEU A 166 -16.69 17.09 24.19
CA LEU A 166 -16.93 15.75 24.71
C LEU A 166 -16.79 14.68 23.61
N LEU A 167 -17.13 15.03 22.37
CA LEU A 167 -17.10 14.15 21.22
C LEU A 167 -15.68 13.76 20.82
N LEU A 168 -14.74 14.70 20.80
CA LEU A 168 -13.36 14.41 20.37
C LEU A 168 -12.69 13.34 21.25
N PRO A 169 -12.65 13.44 22.60
CA PRO A 169 -12.08 12.37 23.43
C PRO A 169 -12.84 11.04 23.29
N ALA A 170 -14.17 11.08 23.20
CA ALA A 170 -14.98 9.88 23.04
C ALA A 170 -14.71 9.17 21.69
N GLN A 171 -14.56 9.94 20.62
CA GLN A 171 -14.26 9.44 19.27
C GLN A 171 -12.89 8.76 19.22
N VAL A 172 -11.90 9.32 19.92
CA VAL A 172 -10.56 8.70 20.05
C VAL A 172 -10.65 7.37 20.80
N LEU A 173 -11.34 7.31 21.95
CA LEU A 173 -11.50 6.09 22.74
C LEU A 173 -12.21 4.98 21.94
N VAL A 174 -13.34 5.32 21.31
CA VAL A 174 -14.09 4.37 20.48
C VAL A 174 -13.23 3.91 19.31
N GLY A 175 -12.52 4.83 18.65
CA GLY A 175 -11.63 4.48 17.54
C GLY A 175 -10.51 3.51 17.94
N PHE A 176 -9.91 3.66 19.13
CA PHE A 176 -8.91 2.70 19.64
C PHE A 176 -9.49 1.32 19.94
N VAL A 177 -10.71 1.26 20.50
CA VAL A 177 -11.40 -0.02 20.73
C VAL A 177 -11.66 -0.73 19.40
N VAL A 178 -12.19 -0.01 18.42
CA VAL A 178 -12.45 -0.53 17.07
C VAL A 178 -11.15 -0.98 16.41
N LEU A 179 -10.09 -0.17 16.50
CA LEU A 179 -8.78 -0.53 15.98
C LEU A 179 -8.27 -1.84 16.58
N THR A 180 -8.34 -1.99 17.90
CA THR A 180 -7.87 -3.20 18.59
C THR A 180 -8.61 -4.46 18.12
N ILE A 181 -9.92 -4.34 17.87
CA ILE A 181 -10.73 -5.46 17.39
C ILE A 181 -10.47 -5.76 15.91
N PHE A 182 -10.35 -4.72 15.07
CA PHE A 182 -10.26 -4.86 13.61
C PHE A 182 -8.84 -5.06 13.10
N ILE A 183 -7.80 -4.71 13.85
CA ILE A 183 -6.41 -4.74 13.36
C ILE A 183 -6.00 -6.13 12.88
N SER A 184 -6.40 -7.19 13.59
CA SER A 184 -6.10 -8.56 13.17
C SER A 184 -6.78 -8.91 11.84
N SER A 185 -8.06 -8.57 11.68
CA SER A 185 -8.80 -8.83 10.45
C SER A 185 -8.25 -8.00 9.28
N ALA A 186 -7.88 -6.73 9.54
CA ALA A 186 -7.28 -5.86 8.55
C ALA A 186 -5.94 -6.44 8.06
N MET A 187 -5.07 -6.85 8.96
CA MET A 187 -3.76 -7.40 8.57
C MET A 187 -3.86 -8.71 7.79
N ILE A 188 -4.81 -9.60 8.12
CA ILE A 188 -5.06 -10.81 7.31
C ILE A 188 -5.43 -10.41 5.88
N TRP A 189 -6.35 -9.47 5.73
CA TRP A 189 -6.78 -9.01 4.41
C TRP A 189 -5.66 -8.32 3.63
N PHE A 190 -4.78 -7.57 4.32
CA PHE A 190 -3.59 -6.98 3.71
C PHE A 190 -2.66 -8.07 3.11
N ILE A 191 -2.46 -9.18 3.82
CA ILE A 191 -1.64 -10.30 3.32
C ILE A 191 -2.26 -10.91 2.07
N ASP A 192 -3.58 -11.12 2.07
CA ASP A 192 -4.28 -11.68 0.92
C ASP A 192 -4.19 -10.78 -0.30
N GLU A 193 -4.39 -9.47 -0.13
CA GLU A 193 -4.26 -8.51 -1.22
C GLU A 193 -2.81 -8.44 -1.73
N TYR A 194 -1.83 -8.46 -0.83
CA TYR A 194 -0.42 -8.49 -1.17
C TYR A 194 -0.07 -9.72 -2.04
N LYS A 195 -0.57 -10.90 -1.67
CA LYS A 195 -0.37 -12.14 -2.46
C LYS A 195 -1.08 -12.08 -3.81
N ASN A 196 -2.33 -11.61 -3.84
CA ASN A 196 -3.09 -11.43 -5.08
C ASN A 196 -2.36 -10.49 -6.04
N PHE A 197 -1.72 -9.46 -5.50
CA PHE A 197 -0.96 -8.53 -6.28
C PHE A 197 0.30 -9.16 -6.89
N ILE A 198 1.08 -9.92 -6.10
CA ILE A 198 2.23 -10.66 -6.62
C ILE A 198 1.79 -11.66 -7.70
N ALA A 199 0.68 -12.35 -7.50
CA ALA A 199 0.14 -13.25 -8.51
C ALA A 199 -0.23 -12.52 -9.83
N GLN A 200 -0.69 -11.27 -9.74
CA GLN A 200 -0.97 -10.47 -10.94
C GLN A 200 0.29 -10.08 -11.70
N LEU A 201 1.40 -9.78 -11.00
CA LEU A 201 2.70 -9.50 -11.62
C LEU A 201 3.22 -10.70 -12.43
N ILE A 202 2.94 -11.92 -11.99
CA ILE A 202 3.33 -13.15 -12.67
C ILE A 202 2.47 -13.40 -13.92
N SER A 203 1.19 -13.00 -13.88
CA SER A 203 0.21 -13.28 -14.95
C SER A 203 0.18 -12.26 -16.11
N SER A 204 0.92 -11.16 -16.00
CA SER A 204 0.96 -10.03 -16.95
C SER A 204 2.27 -9.97 -17.71
#